data_AF-A0A9E4R4I6-F1
#
_entry.id   AF-A0A9E4R4I6-F1
#
_cell.length_a   1.000
_cell.length_b   1.000
_cell.length_c   1.000
_cell.angle_alpha   90.00
_cell.angle_beta   90.00
_cell.angle_gamma   90.00
#
_symmetry.space_group_name_H-M   'P 1'
#
loop_
_entity.id
_entity.type
_entity.pdbx_description
1 polymer ?
#
loop_
_entity_poly.entity_id
_entity_poly.type
_entity_poly.pdbx_seq_one_letter_code
_entity_poly.pdbx_strand_id
1 'polypeptide(L)'
;MADELIGMDDMAAIFEVTDALGIHRESVRVELTKEDPGSIQKVADGMVEITLPVNESAEVFCRKLRIDLEAMGFEPSDNVLGYDDDDDDEVDDRPAAPQRPPR
;
A
#
# COMPACT_ATOMS: atom_id res chain seq x y z
N MET A 1 2.81 -21.82 29.87
CA MET A 1 1.81 -21.68 28.80
C MET A 1 1.74 -20.20 28.50
N ALA A 2 2.65 -19.70 27.66
CA ALA A 2 2.80 -18.28 27.36
C ALA A 2 3.38 -18.06 25.95
N ASP A 3 3.27 -19.06 25.07
CA ASP A 3 3.84 -19.00 23.71
C ASP A 3 2.84 -18.50 22.67
N GLU A 4 1.61 -18.21 23.09
CA GLU A 4 0.47 -17.88 22.22
C GLU A 4 0.22 -16.35 22.13
N LEU A 5 1.04 -15.52 22.76
CA LEU A 5 0.91 -14.06 22.71
C LEU A 5 2.03 -13.46 21.86
N ILE A 6 1.69 -12.50 21.01
CA ILE A 6 2.73 -11.73 20.31
C ILE A 6 3.46 -10.79 21.26
N GLY A 7 4.77 -10.72 21.07
CA GLY A 7 5.63 -9.79 21.76
C GLY A 7 5.58 -8.40 21.15
N MET A 8 6.23 -7.48 21.86
CA MET A 8 6.37 -6.09 21.43
C MET A 8 7.21 -5.97 20.14
N ASP A 9 8.18 -6.88 19.95
CA ASP A 9 9.04 -6.97 18.78
C ASP A 9 8.27 -7.45 17.54
N ASP A 10 7.42 -8.48 17.70
CA ASP A 10 6.54 -8.95 16.63
C ASP A 10 5.64 -7.82 16.11
N MET A 11 5.07 -7.04 17.03
CA MET A 11 4.24 -5.89 16.70
C MET A 11 5.02 -4.81 15.94
N ALA A 12 6.23 -4.50 16.40
CA ALA A 12 7.10 -3.52 15.74
C ALA A 12 7.46 -3.94 14.31
N ALA A 13 7.78 -5.21 14.10
CA ALA A 13 8.14 -5.74 12.78
C ALA A 13 6.97 -5.65 11.78
N ILE A 14 5.75 -5.97 12.21
CA ILE A 14 4.55 -5.84 11.35
C ILE A 14 4.33 -4.38 10.96
N PHE A 15 4.37 -3.47 11.94
CA PHE A 15 4.16 -2.05 11.67
C PHE A 15 5.22 -1.48 10.73
N GLU A 16 6.47 -1.92 10.84
CA GLU A 16 7.55 -1.50 9.93
C GLU A 16 7.26 -1.90 8.48
N VAL A 17 6.76 -3.11 8.25
CA VAL A 17 6.38 -3.57 6.89
C VAL A 17 5.21 -2.77 6.34
N THR A 18 4.16 -2.57 7.14
CA THR A 18 2.98 -1.84 6.69
C THR A 18 3.27 -0.35 6.47
N ASP A 19 4.13 0.25 7.30
CA ASP A 19 4.58 1.64 7.16
C ASP A 19 5.42 1.83 5.89
N ALA A 20 6.30 0.89 5.58
CA ALA A 20 7.07 0.88 4.33
C ALA A 20 6.17 0.76 3.08
N LEU A 21 4.99 0.16 3.21
CA LEU A 21 3.98 0.10 2.16
C LEU A 21 3.10 1.37 2.11
N GLY A 22 3.26 2.28 3.08
CA GLY A 22 2.43 3.48 3.26
C GLY A 22 1.01 3.18 3.75
N ILE A 23 0.81 2.03 4.38
CA ILE A 23 -0.43 1.68 5.05
C ILE A 23 -0.40 2.32 6.44
N HIS A 24 -1.36 3.20 6.71
CA HIS A 24 -1.49 3.84 8.02
C HIS A 24 -1.72 2.79 9.12
N ARG A 25 -1.09 2.98 10.28
CA ARG A 25 -1.20 2.07 11.44
C ARG A 25 -2.64 1.87 11.92
N GLU A 26 -3.52 2.83 11.69
CA GLU A 26 -4.96 2.74 12.00
C GLU A 26 -5.71 1.75 11.11
N SER A 27 -5.20 1.52 9.90
CA SER A 27 -5.72 0.53 8.95
C SER A 27 -5.13 -0.86 9.16
N VAL A 28 -4.26 -1.05 10.15
CA VAL A 28 -3.62 -2.34 10.44
C VAL A 28 -4.15 -2.90 11.75
N ARG A 29 -4.72 -4.10 11.68
CA ARG A 29 -5.24 -4.81 12.83
C ARG A 29 -4.43 -6.07 13.07
N VAL A 30 -3.72 -6.11 14.19
CA VAL A 30 -2.88 -7.25 14.58
C VAL A 30 -3.55 -7.98 15.74
N GLU A 31 -3.75 -9.29 15.57
CA GLU A 31 -4.24 -10.16 16.64
C GLU A 31 -3.17 -10.36 17.70
N LEU A 32 -3.50 -10.09 18.97
CA LEU A 32 -2.59 -10.28 20.10
C LEU A 32 -2.29 -11.74 20.40
N THR A 33 -3.02 -12.65 19.77
CA THR A 33 -2.89 -14.09 19.87
C THR A 33 -2.25 -14.68 18.62
N LYS A 34 -1.38 -15.67 18.81
CA LYS A 34 -0.80 -16.46 17.73
C LYS A 34 -1.71 -17.66 17.43
N GLU A 35 -1.98 -17.90 16.15
CA GLU A 35 -2.75 -19.06 15.66
C GLU A 35 -1.93 -19.87 14.66
N ASP A 36 -2.19 -21.17 14.52
CA ASP A 36 -1.55 -21.99 13.49
C ASP A 36 -2.64 -22.61 12.59
N PRO A 37 -2.69 -22.26 11.29
CA PRO A 37 -1.79 -21.35 10.56
C PRO A 37 -2.09 -19.86 10.79
N GLY A 38 -1.07 -19.02 10.68
CA GLY A 38 -1.25 -17.56 10.63
C GLY A 38 -2.01 -17.13 9.37
N SER A 39 -2.64 -15.95 9.42
CA SER A 39 -3.53 -15.46 8.35
C SER A 39 -3.24 -14.00 8.02
N ILE A 40 -3.36 -13.68 6.73
CA ILE A 40 -3.24 -12.33 6.19
C ILE A 40 -4.50 -12.09 5.37
N GLN A 41 -5.25 -11.06 5.71
CA GLN A 41 -6.50 -10.71 5.03
C GLN A 41 -6.52 -9.22 4.75
N LYS A 42 -6.79 -8.83 3.50
CA LYS A 42 -7.27 -7.48 3.20
C LYS A 42 -8.78 -7.42 3.32
N VAL A 43 -9.27 -6.39 3.99
CA VAL A 43 -10.69 -6.07 4.10
C VAL A 43 -11.03 -5.00 3.06
N ALA A 44 -12.28 -4.99 2.58
CA ALA A 44 -12.76 -4.13 1.50
C ALA A 44 -12.72 -2.61 1.78
N ASP A 45 -12.25 -2.18 2.95
CA ASP A 45 -12.15 -0.77 3.37
C ASP A 45 -10.68 -0.26 3.38
N GLY A 46 -9.73 -1.09 2.90
CA GLY A 46 -8.29 -0.79 3.00
C GLY A 46 -7.68 -1.15 4.36
N MET A 47 -8.45 -1.81 5.23
CA MET A 47 -7.98 -2.37 6.49
C MET A 47 -7.32 -3.73 6.25
N VAL A 48 -6.21 -4.00 6.93
CA VAL A 48 -5.45 -5.25 6.85
C VAL A 48 -5.52 -5.95 8.20
N GLU A 49 -6.00 -7.18 8.20
CA GLU A 49 -6.05 -8.04 9.39
C GLU A 49 -4.92 -9.07 9.32
N ILE A 50 -4.16 -9.13 10.41
CA ILE A 50 -2.91 -9.88 10.50
C ILE A 50 -2.92 -10.75 11.75
N THR A 51 -2.81 -12.06 11.55
CA THR A 51 -2.73 -13.06 12.61
C THR A 51 -1.41 -13.81 12.49
N LEU A 52 -0.55 -13.73 13.52
CA LEU A 52 0.75 -14.39 13.45
C LEU A 52 0.66 -15.91 13.64
N PRO A 53 1.45 -16.66 12.87
CA PRO A 53 1.64 -18.09 13.04
C PRO A 53 2.36 -18.45 14.36
N VAL A 54 1.96 -19.55 15.00
CA VAL A 54 2.72 -20.13 16.14
C VAL A 54 3.98 -20.87 15.65
N ASN A 55 3.97 -21.42 14.44
CA ASN A 55 5.06 -22.22 13.89
C ASN A 55 6.27 -21.43 13.36
N GLU A 56 6.18 -20.11 13.18
CA GLU A 56 7.28 -19.30 12.63
C GLU A 56 7.42 -17.95 13.35
N SER A 57 8.60 -17.35 13.26
CA SER A 57 8.91 -16.03 13.85
C SER A 57 8.29 -14.88 13.05
N ALA A 58 7.97 -13.77 13.71
CA ALA A 58 7.46 -12.56 13.04
C ALA A 58 8.33 -12.09 11.88
N GLU A 59 9.66 -12.17 11.96
CA GLU A 59 10.53 -11.78 10.85
C GLU A 59 10.26 -12.54 9.54
N VAL A 60 10.01 -13.85 9.63
CA VAL A 60 9.71 -14.69 8.47
C VAL A 60 8.33 -14.35 7.93
N PHE A 61 7.37 -14.20 8.84
CA PHE A 61 6.01 -13.83 8.51
C PHE A 61 5.92 -12.42 7.90
N CYS A 62 6.72 -11.45 8.36
CA CYS A 62 6.79 -10.09 7.83
C CYS A 62 7.22 -10.07 6.35
N ARG A 63 8.12 -10.97 5.94
CA ARG A 63 8.49 -11.10 4.52
C ARG A 63 7.32 -11.62 3.69
N LYS A 64 6.56 -12.58 4.20
CA LYS A 64 5.33 -13.06 3.55
C LYS A 64 4.26 -11.98 3.51
N LEU A 65 4.02 -11.30 4.62
CA LEU A 65 3.08 -10.19 4.75
C LEU A 65 3.30 -9.14 3.66
N ARG A 66 4.56 -8.74 3.47
CA ARG A 66 4.92 -7.80 2.40
C ARG A 66 4.53 -8.32 1.01
N ILE A 67 4.92 -9.55 0.68
CA ILE A 67 4.63 -10.16 -0.63
C ILE A 67 3.12 -10.27 -0.84
N ASP A 68 2.37 -10.66 0.19
CA ASP A 68 0.93 -10.84 0.13
C ASP A 68 0.24 -9.48 -0.09
N LEU A 69 0.67 -8.45 0.63
CA LEU A 69 0.19 -7.07 0.45
C LEU A 69 0.53 -6.53 -0.95
N GLU A 70 1.76 -6.73 -1.44
CA GLU A 70 2.17 -6.37 -2.80
C GLU A 70 1.32 -7.11 -3.85
N ALA A 71 1.12 -8.42 -3.70
CA ALA A 71 0.26 -9.21 -4.58
C ALA A 71 -1.21 -8.79 -4.53
N MET A 72 -1.64 -8.22 -3.40
CA MET A 72 -2.97 -7.67 -3.21
C MET A 72 -3.14 -6.27 -3.81
N GLY A 73 -2.07 -5.62 -4.28
CA GLY A 73 -2.09 -4.30 -4.92
C GLY A 73 -1.67 -3.15 -4.02
N PHE A 74 -1.13 -3.42 -2.83
CA PHE A 74 -0.49 -2.40 -2.01
C PHE A 74 0.94 -2.19 -2.51
N GLU A 75 1.16 -1.12 -3.27
CA GLU A 75 2.51 -0.72 -3.66
C GLU A 75 3.13 0.16 -2.57
N PRO A 76 4.45 0.09 -2.34
CA PRO A 76 5.12 1.05 -1.48
C PRO A 76 4.76 2.44 -1.95
N SER A 77 4.37 3.30 -1.01
CA SER A 77 3.97 4.68 -1.27
C SER A 77 5.18 5.53 -1.68
N ASP A 78 5.79 5.19 -2.81
CA ASP A 78 6.50 6.09 -3.72
C ASP A 78 5.50 6.56 -4.79
N ASN A 79 4.23 6.73 -4.44
CA ASN A 79 3.27 7.39 -5.32
C ASN A 79 3.43 8.91 -5.16
N VAL A 80 4.63 9.38 -5.50
CA VAL A 80 4.87 10.77 -5.86
C VAL A 80 4.11 11.00 -7.16
N LEU A 81 2.86 11.44 -7.01
CA LEU A 81 2.27 12.39 -7.95
C LEU A 81 2.45 11.99 -9.43
N GLY A 82 1.86 10.86 -9.82
CA GLY A 82 1.32 10.75 -11.17
C GLY A 82 0.10 11.67 -11.28
N TYR A 83 0.30 12.98 -11.13
CA TYR A 83 -0.58 13.93 -11.81
C TYR A 83 -0.39 13.59 -13.28
N ASP A 84 -1.39 12.88 -13.79
CA ASP A 84 -1.80 12.89 -15.18
C ASP A 84 -1.81 14.38 -15.59
N ASP A 85 -0.70 14.85 -16.14
CA ASP A 85 -0.60 16.12 -16.89
C ASP A 85 -1.28 15.87 -18.24
N ASP A 86 -2.57 15.54 -18.17
CA ASP A 86 -3.51 15.61 -19.28
C ASP A 86 -4.24 16.95 -19.09
N ASP A 87 -3.48 18.04 -19.21
CA ASP A 87 -4.04 19.35 -19.57
C ASP A 87 -3.71 19.55 -21.06
N ASP A 88 -4.30 18.69 -21.88
CA ASP A 88 -4.54 18.94 -23.30
C ASP A 88 -5.65 20.00 -23.37
N ASP A 89 -5.28 21.28 -23.30
CA ASP A 89 -6.08 22.36 -23.85
C ASP A 89 -5.33 22.93 -25.07
N GLU A 90 -5.56 22.23 -26.17
CA GLU A 90 -5.39 22.63 -27.56
C GLU A 90 -5.70 24.13 -27.78
N VAL A 91 -4.68 25.00 -27.72
CA VAL A 91 -4.81 26.36 -28.25
C VAL A 91 -4.75 26.30 -29.77
N ASP A 92 -5.94 26.15 -30.37
CA ASP A 92 -6.35 26.46 -31.75
C ASP A 92 -5.44 27.45 -32.49
N ASP A 93 -4.31 26.98 -33.05
CA ASP A 93 -3.52 27.73 -34.04
C ASP A 93 -4.25 27.63 -35.39
N ARG A 94 -5.34 28.38 -35.53
CA ARG A 94 -6.03 28.54 -36.82
C ARG A 94 -5.04 29.11 -37.85
N PRO A 95 -4.78 28.42 -38.97
CA PRO A 95 -3.92 28.95 -40.00
C PRO A 95 -4.65 30.01 -40.86
N ALA A 96 -3.96 31.13 -41.04
CA ALA A 96 -3.96 32.06 -42.18
C ALA A 96 -5.30 32.60 -42.74
N ALA A 97 -5.45 33.93 -42.67
CA ALA A 97 -6.14 34.71 -43.71
C ALA A 97 -5.16 35.73 -44.34
N PRO A 98 -5.04 35.78 -45.68
CA PRO A 98 -4.07 36.63 -46.38
C PRO A 98 -4.54 38.09 -46.38
N GLN A 99 -3.66 39.00 -45.98
CA GLN A 99 -3.92 40.44 -46.12
C GLN A 99 -3.91 40.80 -47.62
N ARG A 100 -5.09 40.95 -48.22
CA ARG A 100 -5.26 41.62 -49.52
C ARG A 100 -5.17 43.14 -49.32
N PRO A 101 -4.43 43.89 -50.17
CA PRO A 101 -4.41 45.34 -50.11
C PRO A 101 -5.62 45.91 -50.86
N PRO A 102 -6.22 47.00 -50.35
CA PRO A 102 -6.53 48.15 -51.21
C PRO A 102 -6.42 49.49 -50.43
N ARG A 103 -6.19 50.68 -50.99
CA ARG A 103 -6.06 51.20 -52.36
C ARG A 103 -5.41 52.60 -52.25
#